data_AF-A0AAV3M1P1-F1
#
_entry.id   AF-A0AAV3M1P1-F1
#
_cell.length_a   1.000
_cell.length_b   1.000
_cell.length_c   1.000
_cell.angle_alpha   90.00
_cell.angle_beta   90.00
_cell.angle_gamma   90.00
#
_symmetry.space_group_name_H-M   'P 1'
#
loop_
_entity.id
_entity.type
_entity.pdbx_description
1 polymer ?
#
loop_
_entity_poly.entity_id
_entity_poly.type
_entity_poly.pdbx_seq_one_letter_code
_entity_poly.pdbx_strand_id
1 'polypeptide(L)' 'MKDVYNIAELGSADGVLTKEILIKIPNQIKLDAYEINNEFYSDLYLLTKKHKNLSVFFHQHRH' A
#
# COMPACT_ATOMS: atom_id res chain seq x y z
N MET A 1 -15.60 -0.95 20.80
CA MET A 1 -14.50 -0.58 19.88
C MET A 1 -14.65 -1.41 18.62
N LYS A 2 -14.61 -0.81 17.42
CA LYS A 2 -14.44 -1.60 16.19
C LYS A 2 -12.94 -1.86 16.05
N ASP A 3 -12.53 -3.11 16.04
CA ASP A 3 -11.15 -3.48 15.76
C ASP A 3 -10.83 -3.09 14.31
N VAL A 4 -9.94 -2.12 14.14
CA VAL A 4 -9.41 -1.76 12.83
C VAL A 4 -8.22 -2.68 12.58
N TYR A 5 -8.42 -3.66 11.71
CA TYR A 5 -7.34 -4.55 11.27
C TYR A 5 -6.51 -3.84 10.21
N ASN A 6 -5.19 -3.79 10.43
CA ASN A 6 -4.21 -3.23 9.49
C ASN A 6 -3.31 -4.36 8.99
N ILE A 7 -3.09 -4.41 7.68
CA ILE A 7 -2.14 -5.31 7.04
C ILE A 7 -0.96 -4.48 6.57
N ALA A 8 0.25 -4.98 6.80
CA ALA A 8 1.48 -4.41 6.26
C ALA A 8 2.04 -5.31 5.16
N GLU A 9 2.33 -4.73 4.00
CA GLU A 9 3.05 -5.36 2.89
C GLU A 9 4.45 -4.73 2.80
N LEU A 10 5.50 -5.54 2.94
CA LEU A 10 6.89 -5.10 2.88
C LEU A 10 7.48 -5.48 1.52
N GLY A 11 7.96 -4.49 0.76
CA GLY A 11 8.48 -4.69 -0.60
C GLY A 11 7.34 -4.75 -1.62
N SER A 12 6.52 -3.72 -1.68
CA SER A 12 5.33 -3.67 -2.54
C SER A 12 5.64 -3.53 -4.04
N ALA A 13 6.88 -3.15 -4.41
CA ALA A 13 7.36 -3.05 -5.79
C ALA A 13 6.35 -2.36 -6.73
N ASP A 14 6.02 -2.94 -7.88
CA ASP A 14 5.06 -2.44 -8.87
C ASP A 14 3.57 -2.58 -8.46
N GLY A 15 3.32 -3.08 -7.24
CA GLY A 15 2.00 -3.23 -6.66
C GLY A 15 1.17 -4.39 -7.23
N VAL A 16 1.78 -5.40 -7.86
CA VAL A 16 1.06 -6.61 -8.29
C VAL A 16 0.41 -7.30 -7.10
N LEU A 17 1.17 -7.61 -6.05
CA LEU A 17 0.65 -8.24 -4.83
C LEU A 17 -0.29 -7.29 -4.07
N THR A 18 0.02 -6.00 -4.00
CA THR A 18 -0.84 -4.97 -3.40
C THR A 18 -2.27 -5.04 -3.97
N LYS A 19 -2.41 -5.15 -5.30
CA LYS A 19 -3.73 -5.27 -5.96
C LYS A 19 -4.46 -6.55 -5.56
N GLU A 20 -3.77 -7.68 -5.47
CA GLU A 20 -4.37 -8.94 -5.06
C GLU A 20 -4.87 -8.91 -3.62
N ILE A 21 -4.11 -8.28 -2.71
CA ILE A 21 -4.53 -8.09 -1.33
C ILE A 21 -5.78 -7.21 -1.28
N LEU A 22 -5.78 -6.08 -1.99
CA LEU A 22 -6.91 -5.14 -2.01
C LEU A 22 -8.21 -5.75 -2.56
N ILE A 23 -8.13 -6.73 -3.45
CA ILE A 23 -9.30 -7.48 -3.95
C ILE A 23 -9.85 -8.43 -2.88
N LYS A 24 -8.98 -8.99 -2.03
CA LYS A 24 -9.36 -10.02 -1.04
C LYS A 24 -9.82 -9.42 0.28
N ILE A 25 -9.37 -8.23 0.64
CA ILE A 25 -9.69 -7.62 1.94
C ILE A 25 -10.95 -6.75 1.87
N PRO A 26 -11.80 -6.75 2.91
CA PRO A 26 -12.89 -5.78 3.01
C PRO A 26 -12.37 -4.34 3.07
N ASN A 27 -13.11 -3.37 2.53
CA ASN A 27 -12.75 -1.94 2.51
C ASN A 27 -12.53 -1.30 3.90
N GLN A 28 -12.96 -1.96 4.98
CA GLN A 28 -12.74 -1.51 6.36
C GLN A 28 -11.36 -1.90 6.91
N ILE A 29 -10.66 -2.83 6.25
CA ILE A 29 -9.29 -3.23 6.57
C ILE A 29 -8.34 -2.31 5.82
N LYS A 30 -7.37 -1.74 6.52
CA LYS A 30 -6.34 -0.88 5.93
C LYS A 30 -5.17 -1.73 5.43
N LEU A 31 -4.62 -1.38 4.27
CA LEU A 31 -3.35 -1.91 3.76
C LEU A 31 -2.30 -0.80 3.75
N ASP A 32 -1.19 -1.04 4.42
CA ASP A 32 0.00 -0.19 4.38
C ASP A 32 1.07 -0.89 3.52
N ALA A 33 1.34 -0.31 2.34
CA ALA A 33 2.32 -0.79 1.38
C ALA A 33 3.65 -0.05 1.55
N TYR A 34 4.74 -0.76 1.79
CA TYR A 34 6.07 -0.19 2.02
C TYR A 34 7.01 -0.55 0.87
N GLU A 35 7.63 0.47 0.27
CA GLU A 35 8.62 0.29 -0.79
C GLU A 35 9.83 1.21 -0.58
N ILE A 36 11.03 0.67 -0.76
CA ILE A 36 12.28 1.43 -0.59
C ILE A 36 12.80 2.00 -1.90
N ASN A 37 12.51 1.35 -3.03
CA ASN A 37 12.90 1.80 -4.35
C ASN A 37 11.89 2.83 -4.88
N ASN A 38 12.34 4.08 -5.00
CA ASN A 38 11.53 5.19 -5.49
C ASN A 38 11.10 5.06 -6.96
N GLU A 39 11.69 4.17 -7.75
CA GLU A 39 11.28 3.91 -9.13
C GLU A 39 9.82 3.41 -9.22
N PHE A 40 9.34 2.67 -8.21
CA PHE A 40 7.97 2.18 -8.18
C PHE A 40 6.95 3.20 -7.65
N TYR A 41 7.39 4.42 -7.30
CA TYR A 41 6.53 5.43 -6.70
C TYR A 41 5.29 5.73 -7.53
N SER A 42 5.47 5.97 -8.83
CA SER A 42 4.36 6.35 -9.71
C SER A 42 3.29 5.27 -9.76
N ASP A 43 3.69 4.01 -9.87
CA ASP A 43 2.78 2.89 -10.07
C ASP A 43 1.97 2.59 -8.82
N LEU A 44 2.64 2.51 -7.66
CA LEU A 44 1.98 2.32 -6.37
C LEU A 44 1.11 3.53 -5.98
N TYR A 45 1.58 4.76 -6.22
CA TYR A 45 0.81 5.96 -5.90
C TYR A 45 -0.50 6.03 -6.69
N LEU A 46 -0.53 5.59 -7.95
CA LEU A 46 -1.76 5.52 -8.74
C LEU A 46 -2.83 4.60 -8.14
N LEU A 47 -2.45 3.57 -7.38
CA LEU A 47 -3.41 2.69 -6.69
C LEU A 47 -4.14 3.41 -5.57
N THR A 48 -3.48 4.34 -4.87
CA THR A 48 -4.12 5.11 -3.77
C THR A 48 -5.30 5.95 -4.25
N LYS A 49 -5.29 6.38 -5.52
CA LYS A 49 -6.41 7.12 -6.14
C LYS A 49 -7.68 6.27 -6.29
N LYS A 50 -7.53 4.95 -6.38
CA LYS A 50 -8.63 4.00 -6.56
C LYS A 50 -9.05 3.32 -5.25
N HIS A 51 -8.14 3.22 -4.29
CA HIS A 51 -8.35 2.47 -3.05
C HIS A 51 -8.15 3.36 -1.82
N LYS A 52 -9.26 3.78 -1.19
CA LYS A 52 -9.24 4.65 0.00
C LYS A 52 -8.66 3.96 1.25
N ASN A 53 -8.61 2.63 1.25
CA ASN A 53 -8.05 1.83 2.34
C ASN A 53 -6.57 1.46 2.12
N LEU A 54 -5.92 2.02 1.10
CA LEU A 54 -4.48 1.86 0.85
C LEU A 54 -3.71 3.10 1.33
N SER A 55 -2.61 2.88 2.04
CA SER A 55 -1.56 3.88 2.25
C SER A 55 -0.25 3.35 1.68
N VAL A 56 0.55 4.21 1.07
CA VAL A 56 1.86 3.82 0.51
C VAL A 56 2.94 4.66 1.17
N PHE A 57 4.00 3.99 1.60
CA PHE A 57 5.14 4.57 2.27
C PHE A 57 6.42 4.31 1.48
N PHE A 58 7.19 5.37 1.26
CA PHE A 58 8.45 5.31 0.54
C PHE A 58 9.60 5.75 1.41
N HIS A 59 10.76 5.11 1.23
CA HIS A 59 11.98 5.59 1.85
C HIS A 59 12.48 6.85 1.12
N GLN A 60 12.24 8.01 1.72
CA GLN A 60 12.94 9.24 1.33
C GLN A 60 14.32 9.26 1.98
N HIS A 61 15.38 9.16 1.18
CA HIS A 61 16.72 9.53 1.65
C HIS A 61 16.69 11.02 2.01
N ARG A 62 16.56 11.32 3.30
CA ARG A 62 16.94 12.63 3.83
C ARG A 62 18.47 12.65 3.84
N HIS A 63 19.04 13.32 2.84
CA HIS A 63 20.44 13.72 2.84
C HIS A 63 20.69 14.81 3.88
#